data_AF-A0A536GY14-F1
#
_entry.id   AF-A0A536GY14-F1
#
_cell.length_a   1.000
_cell.length_b   1.000
_cell.length_c   1.000
_cell.angle_alpha   90.00
_cell.angle_beta   90.00
_cell.angle_gamma   90.00
#
_symmetry.space_group_name_H-M   'P 1'
#
loop_
_entity.id
_entity.type
_entity.pdbx_description
1 polymer ?
#
loop_
_entity_poly.entity_id
_entity_poly.type
_entity_poly.pdbx_seq_one_letter_code
_entity_poly.pdbx_strand_id
1 'polypeptide(L)'
;MRLLPKILPDEEEEDRRLDQPAPVGAEPEPELPALHWGWTAAVAAAASIPRLLYLFVLSDPENPGLGVYDDVWHHWQIAYLTKEVGLTAAGGPRLWDLKGLEYVWGPIHPLLMVAVFTVTGSIDIVLNRLVSLVFGVLVVVVIFHLCRRYWGMHVAIAAALFAILLPTSVMTDASGMVEPLAVALSLIGIWAWSRGKGFWSGVALALAAVSRAEEWLFSTGLVIAAWLRTRAWRQYFPLLAGFAGVMLVYLKVLQDQTGNPIYAFYWNFLGVAAGRWGQGSISASQESVRPFLLALLLASLIGLGWTLWKRPASYMLLTFGFGYWVFITGTYGLTAALSGWQWWIPLTRRFEFPLLFAAVLLAVCALWWAPRRFGRKALPVAWTVTATTLITAQLAWVPIADAFGPTENPWRAAMADSRQLGAWYSEPLYAGHALAVPADRPDITYGLARFGGVEGKHLVSEMYDPFSYLPSGYKYADHQATVTTIVGCWLGETDTRMIAYRNDNENYALLLADNPGWFVRLGTLSSTGWSVVGVNAPRPSDAECKAARERSLT
;
A
#
# COMPACT_ATOMS: atom_id res chain seq x y z
N MET A 1 -43.63 -28.56 9.02
CA MET A 1 -42.19 -28.23 9.04
C MET A 1 -42.00 -26.90 9.76
N ARG A 2 -41.30 -26.87 10.92
CA ARG A 2 -40.97 -25.61 11.61
C ARG A 2 -39.91 -24.88 10.78
N LEU A 3 -40.26 -23.71 10.26
CA LEU A 3 -39.32 -22.80 9.60
C LEU A 3 -38.20 -22.46 10.59
N LEU A 4 -36.95 -22.73 10.20
CA LEU A 4 -35.77 -22.28 10.95
C LEU A 4 -35.85 -20.74 11.09
N PRO A 5 -35.55 -20.18 12.27
CA PRO A 5 -35.50 -18.72 12.44
C PRO A 5 -34.46 -18.13 11.48
N LYS A 6 -34.88 -17.16 10.66
CA LYS A 6 -34.03 -16.50 9.66
C LYS A 6 -32.82 -15.83 10.34
N ILE A 7 -31.64 -16.03 9.77
CA ILE A 7 -30.35 -15.61 10.32
C ILE A 7 -30.03 -14.14 10.02
N LEU A 8 -30.70 -13.48 9.06
CA LEU A 8 -30.61 -12.03 8.79
C LEU A 8 -31.96 -11.56 8.18
N PRO A 9 -32.36 -10.29 8.35
CA PRO A 9 -33.46 -9.71 7.56
C PRO A 9 -33.12 -9.79 6.06
N ASP A 10 -34.09 -10.13 5.22
CA ASP A 10 -33.88 -10.19 3.78
C ASP A 10 -34.11 -8.83 3.08
N GLU A 11 -33.60 -8.71 1.84
CA GLU A 11 -33.68 -7.53 0.98
C GLU A 11 -35.12 -7.00 0.85
N GLU A 12 -36.10 -7.90 0.78
CA GLU A 12 -37.51 -7.53 0.62
C GLU A 12 -38.13 -6.95 1.89
N GLU A 13 -37.70 -7.38 3.08
CA GLU A 13 -38.15 -6.83 4.37
C GLU A 13 -37.66 -5.38 4.58
N GLU A 14 -36.40 -5.07 4.21
CA GLU A 14 -35.85 -3.71 4.33
C GLU A 14 -36.37 -2.78 3.21
N ASP A 15 -36.53 -3.28 1.99
CA ASP A 15 -37.12 -2.50 0.90
C ASP A 15 -38.63 -2.26 1.13
N ARG A 16 -39.39 -3.24 1.65
CA ARG A 16 -40.78 -3.00 2.10
C ARG A 16 -40.86 -2.00 3.24
N ARG A 17 -39.85 -1.94 4.11
CA ARG A 17 -39.77 -0.96 5.20
C ARG A 17 -39.53 0.46 4.67
N LEU A 18 -38.76 0.61 3.60
CA LEU A 18 -38.47 1.91 2.97
C LEU A 18 -39.57 2.38 2.01
N ASP A 19 -40.30 1.44 1.39
CA ASP A 19 -41.37 1.72 0.41
C ASP A 19 -42.78 1.82 1.03
N GLN A 20 -42.97 1.50 2.32
CA GLN A 20 -44.26 1.69 3.00
C GLN A 20 -44.50 3.18 3.29
N PRO A 21 -45.59 3.79 2.76
CA PRO A 21 -46.11 5.02 3.35
C PRO A 21 -46.46 4.71 4.81
N ALA A 22 -46.01 5.55 5.74
CA ALA A 22 -46.29 5.35 7.16
C ALA A 22 -47.79 5.04 7.36
N PRO A 23 -48.16 3.90 7.98
CA PRO A 23 -49.55 3.64 8.28
C PRO A 23 -50.07 4.78 9.13
N VAL A 24 -51.21 5.37 8.75
CA VAL A 24 -51.87 6.40 9.55
C VAL A 24 -52.21 5.78 10.91
N GLY A 25 -51.41 6.09 11.94
CA GLY A 25 -51.56 5.57 13.30
C GLY A 25 -50.59 4.48 13.74
N ALA A 26 -49.58 4.09 12.96
CA ALA A 26 -48.48 3.29 13.49
C ALA A 26 -47.53 4.21 14.28
N GLU A 27 -47.30 3.90 15.56
CA GLU A 27 -46.19 4.53 16.30
C GLU A 27 -44.90 4.31 15.51
N PRO A 28 -44.14 5.38 15.19
CA PRO A 28 -42.89 5.23 14.47
C PRO A 28 -41.96 4.34 15.30
N GLU A 29 -41.63 3.15 14.77
CA GLU A 29 -40.52 2.38 15.33
C GLU A 29 -39.28 3.28 15.31
N PRO A 30 -38.59 3.44 16.44
CA PRO A 30 -37.60 4.48 16.60
C PRO A 30 -36.47 4.25 15.58
N GLU A 31 -36.29 5.21 14.66
CA GLU A 31 -35.00 5.39 14.02
C GLU A 31 -33.96 5.37 15.14
N LEU A 32 -32.93 4.52 15.00
CA LEU A 32 -31.85 4.48 15.99
C LEU A 32 -31.38 5.92 16.16
N PRO A 33 -31.51 6.52 17.37
CA PRO A 33 -31.27 7.93 17.55
C PRO A 33 -29.88 8.27 17.02
N ALA A 34 -29.76 9.43 16.36
CA ALA A 34 -28.49 9.94 15.90
C ALA A 34 -27.47 9.82 17.03
N LEU A 35 -26.38 9.08 16.79
CA LEU A 35 -25.39 8.89 17.85
C LEU A 35 -24.79 10.24 18.17
N HIS A 36 -24.69 10.56 19.46
CA HIS A 36 -23.97 11.74 19.88
C HIS A 36 -22.55 11.70 19.29
N TRP A 37 -22.11 12.81 18.69
CA TRP A 37 -20.79 12.91 18.03
C TRP A 37 -19.64 12.52 18.97
N GLY A 38 -19.84 12.67 20.28
CA GLY A 38 -18.90 12.24 21.32
C GLY A 38 -18.52 10.75 21.26
N TRP A 39 -19.39 9.86 20.78
CA TRP A 39 -19.01 8.46 20.56
C TRP A 39 -18.01 8.31 19.41
N THR A 40 -18.19 9.08 18.33
CA THR A 40 -17.24 9.07 17.20
C THR A 40 -15.88 9.57 17.65
N ALA A 41 -15.86 10.68 18.41
CA ALA A 41 -14.64 11.22 18.99
C ALA A 41 -13.99 10.24 19.99
N ALA A 42 -14.78 9.58 20.84
CA ALA A 42 -14.27 8.61 21.80
C ALA A 42 -13.65 7.38 21.12
N VAL A 43 -14.31 6.83 20.09
CA VAL A 43 -13.77 5.70 19.31
C VAL A 43 -12.48 6.11 18.59
N ALA A 44 -12.45 7.31 17.98
CA ALA A 44 -11.25 7.82 17.33
C ALA A 44 -10.10 7.98 18.33
N ALA A 45 -10.34 8.63 19.48
CA ALA A 45 -9.33 8.81 20.53
C ALA A 45 -8.82 7.47 21.08
N ALA A 46 -9.73 6.52 21.35
CA ALA A 46 -9.37 5.18 21.80
C ALA A 46 -8.54 4.41 20.76
N ALA A 47 -8.82 4.58 19.46
CA ALA A 47 -8.06 3.98 18.37
C ALA A 47 -6.66 4.61 18.21
N SER A 48 -6.53 5.91 18.42
CA SER A 48 -5.26 6.62 18.29
C SER A 48 -4.24 6.21 19.36
N ILE A 49 -4.67 5.96 20.61
CA ILE A 49 -3.77 5.65 21.73
C ILE A 49 -2.82 4.47 21.44
N PRO A 50 -3.29 3.24 21.14
CA PRO A 50 -2.39 2.10 20.91
C PRO A 50 -1.50 2.30 19.68
N ARG A 51 -1.99 2.99 18.65
CA ARG A 51 -1.22 3.26 17.42
C ARG A 51 -0.09 4.26 17.68
N LEU A 52 -0.35 5.32 18.44
CA LEU A 52 0.65 6.31 18.84
C LEU A 52 1.67 5.72 19.82
N LEU A 53 1.21 4.89 20.78
CA LEU A 53 2.10 4.15 21.67
C LEU A 53 3.01 3.21 20.87
N TYR A 54 2.45 2.48 19.91
CA TYR A 54 3.26 1.63 19.05
C TYR A 54 4.29 2.44 18.26
N LEU A 55 3.85 3.51 17.58
CA LEU A 55 4.70 4.36 16.74
C LEU A 55 5.86 5.02 17.51
N PHE A 56 5.61 5.57 18.71
CA PHE A 56 6.58 6.41 19.41
C PHE A 56 7.24 5.76 20.64
N VAL A 57 6.68 4.66 21.16
CA VAL A 57 7.17 4.03 22.40
C VAL A 57 7.64 2.60 22.15
N LEU A 58 6.93 1.82 21.33
CA LEU A 58 7.21 0.40 21.12
C LEU A 58 7.97 0.10 19.81
N SER A 59 8.12 1.09 18.94
CA SER A 59 8.89 1.00 17.69
C SER A 59 9.73 2.26 17.49
N ASP A 60 10.78 2.15 16.66
CA ASP A 60 11.49 3.33 16.19
C ASP A 60 10.61 4.05 15.17
N PRO A 61 10.20 5.32 15.39
CA PRO A 61 9.34 6.07 14.47
C PRO A 61 9.98 6.28 13.09
N GLU A 62 11.32 6.33 12.98
CA GLU A 62 12.04 6.49 11.71
C GLU A 62 12.27 5.14 11.00
N ASN A 63 11.98 3.99 11.62
CA ASN A 63 12.10 2.66 11.01
C ASN A 63 10.71 2.00 10.81
N PRO A 64 10.13 2.06 9.60
CA PRO A 64 8.92 1.32 9.25
C PRO A 64 9.06 -0.21 9.26
N GLY A 65 10.28 -0.73 9.33
CA GLY A 65 10.59 -2.16 9.27
C GLY A 65 11.40 -2.54 8.03
N LEU A 66 12.65 -2.07 7.93
CA LEU A 66 13.57 -2.38 6.81
C LEU A 66 13.71 -3.90 6.57
N GLY A 67 13.53 -4.34 5.32
CA GLY A 67 13.54 -5.75 4.90
C GLY A 67 12.22 -6.49 5.08
N VAL A 68 11.23 -5.87 5.73
CA VAL A 68 9.87 -6.42 5.90
C VAL A 68 8.85 -5.53 5.18
N TYR A 69 8.92 -4.22 5.39
CA TYR A 69 8.03 -3.17 4.86
C TYR A 69 8.76 -2.16 3.95
N ASP A 70 9.54 -2.68 3.00
CA ASP A 70 10.32 -1.85 2.09
C ASP A 70 9.50 -0.97 1.14
N ASP A 71 8.22 -1.31 0.95
CA ASP A 71 7.29 -0.49 0.16
C ASP A 71 7.10 0.90 0.79
N VAL A 72 7.20 1.03 2.11
CA VAL A 72 7.02 2.33 2.81
C VAL A 72 8.11 3.31 2.38
N TRP A 73 9.35 2.85 2.27
CA TRP A 73 10.47 3.64 1.78
C TRP A 73 10.27 4.06 0.33
N HIS A 74 9.76 3.17 -0.52
CA HIS A 74 9.45 3.51 -1.92
C HIS A 74 8.32 4.53 -2.03
N HIS A 75 7.22 4.36 -1.28
CA HIS A 75 6.13 5.35 -1.28
C HIS A 75 6.60 6.72 -0.83
N TRP A 76 7.47 6.77 0.18
CA TRP A 76 8.12 7.99 0.63
C TRP A 76 9.00 8.59 -0.47
N GLN A 77 9.85 7.78 -1.11
CA GLN A 77 10.76 8.21 -2.18
C GLN A 77 9.99 8.80 -3.36
N ILE A 78 8.90 8.13 -3.79
CA ILE A 78 8.04 8.64 -4.87
C ILE A 78 7.51 10.02 -4.50
N ALA A 79 6.96 10.18 -3.29
CA ALA A 79 6.43 11.47 -2.85
C ALA A 79 7.51 12.56 -2.79
N TYR A 80 8.66 12.24 -2.21
CA TYR A 80 9.78 13.18 -2.05
C TYR A 80 10.33 13.62 -3.41
N LEU A 81 10.65 12.68 -4.29
CA LEU A 81 11.19 13.03 -5.61
C LEU A 81 10.15 13.65 -6.54
N THR A 82 8.87 13.31 -6.38
CA THR A 82 7.78 14.03 -7.05
C THR A 82 7.78 15.51 -6.64
N LYS A 83 7.94 15.81 -5.35
CA LYS A 83 8.02 17.19 -4.85
C LYS A 83 9.27 17.91 -5.38
N GLU A 84 10.44 17.28 -5.30
CA GLU A 84 11.73 17.90 -5.64
C GLU A 84 11.98 18.03 -7.16
N VAL A 85 11.43 17.11 -7.95
CA VAL A 85 11.74 16.98 -9.39
C VAL A 85 10.45 16.89 -10.21
N GLY A 86 9.58 15.95 -9.87
CA GLY A 86 8.44 15.54 -10.71
C GLY A 86 7.44 16.65 -11.02
N LEU A 87 7.13 17.53 -10.07
CA LEU A 87 6.20 18.65 -10.27
C LEU A 87 6.72 19.73 -11.23
N THR A 88 8.04 19.85 -11.37
CA THR A 88 8.72 20.85 -12.21
C THR A 88 9.42 20.24 -13.42
N ALA A 89 9.18 18.95 -13.70
CA ALA A 89 9.81 18.26 -14.82
C ALA A 89 9.45 18.93 -16.16
N ALA A 90 10.40 18.97 -17.09
CA ALA A 90 10.24 19.66 -18.38
C ALA A 90 9.07 19.11 -19.23
N GLY A 91 8.69 17.84 -19.05
CA GLY A 91 7.55 17.21 -19.70
C GLY A 91 6.19 17.49 -19.02
N GLY A 92 6.16 18.34 -18.00
CA GLY A 92 5.00 18.62 -17.17
C GLY A 92 4.98 17.81 -15.87
N PRO A 93 4.08 18.14 -14.93
CA PRO A 93 3.99 17.48 -13.63
C PRO A 93 3.72 15.98 -13.75
N ARG A 94 4.53 15.17 -13.06
CA ARG A 94 4.40 13.72 -13.00
C ARG A 94 4.88 13.18 -11.66
N LEU A 95 4.48 11.94 -11.33
CA LEU A 95 5.20 11.20 -10.31
C LEU A 95 6.63 10.91 -10.77
N TRP A 96 7.51 10.75 -9.79
CA TRP A 96 8.93 10.51 -10.01
C TRP A 96 9.47 9.51 -9.00
N ASP A 97 10.33 8.60 -9.44
CA ASP A 97 11.10 7.70 -8.57
C ASP A 97 12.50 7.48 -9.16
N LEU A 98 13.26 6.56 -8.56
CA LEU A 98 14.55 6.12 -9.11
C LEU A 98 14.45 4.77 -9.84
N LYS A 99 13.28 4.15 -9.96
CA LYS A 99 13.11 2.76 -10.41
C LYS A 99 12.13 2.58 -11.59
N GLY A 100 11.54 3.65 -12.10
CA GLY A 100 10.51 3.62 -13.14
C GLY A 100 9.22 2.90 -12.73
N LEU A 101 8.93 2.80 -11.42
CA LEU A 101 7.75 2.12 -10.86
C LEU A 101 6.79 3.09 -10.15
N GLU A 102 6.92 4.39 -10.38
CA GLU A 102 6.19 5.44 -9.67
C GLU A 102 4.66 5.36 -9.83
N TYR A 103 4.17 4.71 -10.88
CA TYR A 103 2.74 4.49 -11.15
C TYR A 103 2.24 3.07 -10.81
N VAL A 104 3.07 2.20 -10.21
CA VAL A 104 2.67 0.82 -9.85
C VAL A 104 1.66 0.79 -8.70
N TRP A 105 1.83 1.66 -7.69
CA TRP A 105 1.03 1.66 -6.46
C TRP A 105 -0.14 2.64 -6.45
N GLY A 106 -0.21 3.54 -7.43
CA GLY A 106 -1.29 4.52 -7.57
C GLY A 106 -0.94 5.90 -6.97
N PRO A 107 -1.49 7.00 -7.52
CA PRO A 107 -1.00 8.35 -7.25
C PRO A 107 -1.54 9.01 -5.98
N ILE A 108 -2.65 8.53 -5.39
CA ILE A 108 -3.31 9.27 -4.28
C ILE A 108 -2.37 9.45 -3.09
N HIS A 109 -1.70 8.38 -2.67
CA HIS A 109 -0.85 8.44 -1.50
C HIS A 109 0.39 9.32 -1.70
N PRO A 110 1.18 9.17 -2.79
CA PRO A 110 2.28 10.10 -3.05
C PRO A 110 1.86 11.57 -3.14
N LEU A 111 0.73 11.87 -3.79
CA LEU A 111 0.23 13.25 -3.89
C LEU A 111 -0.21 13.82 -2.54
N LEU A 112 -0.84 13.00 -1.69
CA LEU A 112 -1.15 13.39 -0.32
C LEU A 112 0.14 13.69 0.46
N MET A 113 1.16 12.84 0.33
CA MET A 113 2.45 13.04 1.00
C MET A 113 3.19 14.28 0.50
N VAL A 114 3.14 14.60 -0.80
CA VAL A 114 3.66 15.87 -1.35
C VAL A 114 3.00 17.06 -0.66
N ALA A 115 1.67 17.03 -0.49
CA ALA A 115 0.95 18.10 0.22
C ALA A 115 1.38 18.18 1.69
N VAL A 116 1.52 17.05 2.38
CA VAL A 116 1.98 16.98 3.77
C VAL A 116 3.41 17.53 3.91
N PHE A 117 4.33 17.15 3.04
CA PHE A 117 5.70 17.68 3.03
C PHE A 117 5.75 19.18 2.75
N THR A 118 4.82 19.70 1.95
CA THR A 118 4.73 21.12 1.64
C THR A 118 4.19 21.92 2.82
N VAL A 119 3.12 21.45 3.46
CA VAL A 119 2.49 22.13 4.60
C VAL A 119 3.34 22.08 5.86
N THR A 120 3.99 20.94 6.13
CA THR A 120 4.81 20.76 7.33
C THR A 120 6.24 21.30 7.18
N GLY A 121 6.72 21.46 5.94
CA GLY A 121 8.12 21.76 5.65
C GLY A 121 9.09 20.62 5.99
N SER A 122 8.59 19.45 6.38
CA SER A 122 9.40 18.29 6.77
C SER A 122 9.20 17.15 5.77
N ILE A 123 10.29 16.42 5.50
CA ILE A 123 10.29 15.21 4.66
C ILE A 123 10.40 13.94 5.50
N ASP A 124 10.13 14.04 6.81
CA ASP A 124 10.32 12.90 7.70
C ASP A 124 9.35 11.75 7.37
N ILE A 125 9.87 10.51 7.33
CA ILE A 125 9.06 9.33 7.09
C ILE A 125 8.03 9.09 8.20
N VAL A 126 8.24 9.65 9.39
CA VAL A 126 7.25 9.67 10.46
C VAL A 126 5.92 10.27 9.98
N LEU A 127 5.96 11.27 9.08
CA LEU A 127 4.75 11.85 8.50
C LEU A 127 3.96 10.83 7.67
N ASN A 128 4.64 9.96 6.93
CA ASN A 128 4.02 8.87 6.19
C ASN A 128 3.29 7.92 7.15
N ARG A 129 3.94 7.57 8.26
CA ARG A 129 3.38 6.71 9.31
C ARG A 129 2.18 7.34 10.00
N LEU A 130 2.22 8.66 10.24
CA LEU A 130 1.09 9.40 10.82
C LEU A 130 -0.10 9.49 9.86
N VAL A 131 0.14 9.66 8.55
CA VAL A 131 -0.93 9.61 7.54
C VAL A 131 -1.61 8.24 7.54
N SER A 132 -0.83 7.17 7.48
CA SER A 132 -1.32 5.79 7.59
C SER A 132 -2.16 5.60 8.87
N LEU A 133 -1.68 6.11 10.01
CA LEU A 133 -2.33 6.01 11.31
C LEU A 133 -3.69 6.71 11.32
N VAL A 134 -3.78 7.91 10.74
CA VAL A 134 -5.03 8.67 10.64
C VAL A 134 -6.07 7.87 9.86
N PHE A 135 -5.69 7.24 8.74
CA PHE A 135 -6.60 6.40 7.98
C PHE A 135 -6.95 5.10 8.71
N GLY A 136 -6.02 4.51 9.46
CA GLY A 136 -6.30 3.38 10.35
C GLY A 136 -7.35 3.70 11.41
N VAL A 137 -7.24 4.86 12.06
CA VAL A 137 -8.26 5.37 12.99
C VAL A 137 -9.61 5.55 12.28
N LEU A 138 -9.59 6.04 11.04
CA LEU A 138 -10.79 6.18 10.22
C LEU A 138 -11.45 4.83 9.90
N VAL A 139 -10.66 3.79 9.61
CA VAL A 139 -11.14 2.40 9.46
C VAL A 139 -11.90 1.97 10.71
N VAL A 140 -11.32 2.14 11.91
CA VAL A 140 -11.98 1.79 13.18
C VAL A 140 -13.33 2.51 13.33
N VAL A 141 -13.34 3.82 13.10
CA VAL A 141 -14.54 4.66 13.23
C VAL A 141 -15.64 4.20 12.28
N VAL A 142 -15.30 3.95 11.01
CA VAL A 142 -16.29 3.55 10.01
C VAL A 142 -16.81 2.12 10.27
N ILE A 143 -15.95 1.19 10.69
CA ILE A 143 -16.36 -0.15 11.13
C ILE A 143 -17.35 -0.06 12.30
N PHE A 144 -17.06 0.77 13.31
CA PHE A 144 -17.98 0.98 14.43
C PHE A 144 -19.36 1.45 13.96
N HIS A 145 -19.42 2.44 13.06
CA HIS A 145 -20.68 2.97 12.54
C HIS A 145 -21.44 1.97 11.66
N LEU A 146 -20.74 1.23 10.79
CA LEU A 146 -21.35 0.19 9.96
C LEU A 146 -21.89 -0.96 10.82
N CYS A 147 -21.10 -1.45 11.78
CA CYS A 147 -21.52 -2.51 12.68
C CYS A 147 -22.70 -2.09 13.56
N ARG A 148 -22.71 -0.85 14.06
CA ARG A 148 -23.84 -0.29 14.81
C ARG A 148 -25.10 -0.27 13.96
N ARG A 149 -24.99 0.15 12.71
CA ARG A 149 -26.12 0.25 11.77
C ARG A 149 -26.76 -1.11 11.51
N TYR A 150 -25.96 -2.14 11.24
CA TYR A 150 -26.49 -3.44 10.79
C TYR A 150 -26.76 -4.41 11.95
N TRP A 151 -25.97 -4.37 13.01
CA TRP A 151 -26.00 -5.38 14.08
C TRP A 151 -26.10 -4.77 15.50
N GLY A 152 -26.23 -3.46 15.62
CA GLY A 152 -26.46 -2.79 16.90
C GLY A 152 -25.19 -2.59 17.74
N MET A 153 -25.37 -2.02 18.94
CA MET A 153 -24.28 -1.45 19.74
C MET A 153 -23.27 -2.49 20.26
N HIS A 154 -23.72 -3.68 20.69
CA HIS A 154 -22.79 -4.70 21.22
C HIS A 154 -21.77 -5.14 20.17
N VAL A 155 -22.22 -5.41 18.93
CA VAL A 155 -21.32 -5.76 17.83
C VAL A 155 -20.42 -4.59 17.47
N ALA A 156 -20.96 -3.36 17.45
CA ALA A 156 -20.17 -2.16 17.16
C ALA A 156 -19.00 -1.98 18.13
N ILE A 157 -19.28 -2.08 19.44
CA ILE A 157 -18.25 -1.98 20.48
C ILE A 157 -17.23 -3.10 20.34
N ALA A 158 -17.66 -4.35 20.19
CA ALA A 158 -16.73 -5.48 20.06
C ALA A 158 -15.86 -5.39 18.80
N ALA A 159 -16.46 -5.08 17.64
CA ALA A 159 -15.72 -4.88 16.40
C ALA A 159 -14.72 -3.73 16.50
N ALA A 160 -15.11 -2.62 17.13
CA ALA A 160 -14.21 -1.51 17.41
C ALA A 160 -13.08 -1.91 18.36
N LEU A 161 -13.35 -2.65 19.44
CA LEU A 161 -12.31 -3.13 20.36
C LEU A 161 -11.30 -4.03 19.66
N PHE A 162 -11.75 -4.94 18.78
CA PHE A 162 -10.85 -5.70 17.92
C PHE A 162 -10.03 -4.77 17.02
N ALA A 163 -10.65 -3.84 16.29
CA ALA A 163 -9.92 -2.92 15.42
C ALA A 163 -8.94 -2.02 16.20
N ILE A 164 -9.26 -1.64 17.43
CA ILE A 164 -8.41 -0.80 18.29
C ILE A 164 -7.19 -1.57 18.76
N LEU A 165 -7.35 -2.84 19.15
CA LEU A 165 -6.35 -3.60 19.92
C LEU A 165 -5.75 -4.81 19.21
N LEU A 166 -6.23 -5.19 18.02
CA LEU A 166 -5.67 -6.29 17.25
C LEU A 166 -4.23 -5.93 16.82
N PRO A 167 -3.20 -6.71 17.19
CA PRO A 167 -1.81 -6.32 16.95
C PRO A 167 -1.48 -6.03 15.47
N THR A 168 -2.03 -6.83 14.56
CA THR A 168 -1.84 -6.66 13.11
C THR A 168 -2.39 -5.33 12.61
N SER A 169 -3.53 -4.88 13.14
CA SER A 169 -4.14 -3.58 12.80
C SER A 169 -3.35 -2.43 13.39
N VAL A 170 -2.99 -2.50 14.69
CA VAL A 170 -2.19 -1.45 15.34
C VAL A 170 -0.85 -1.26 14.63
N MET A 171 -0.14 -2.35 14.33
CA MET A 171 1.15 -2.32 13.64
C MET A 171 1.02 -1.78 12.21
N THR A 172 0.06 -2.30 11.43
CA THR A 172 -0.10 -1.90 10.03
C THR A 172 -0.51 -0.44 9.91
N ASP A 173 -1.48 0.01 10.72
CA ASP A 173 -1.92 1.40 10.72
C ASP A 173 -0.80 2.36 11.09
N ALA A 174 0.13 1.94 11.95
CA ALA A 174 1.26 2.76 12.37
C ALA A 174 2.52 2.60 11.49
N SER A 175 2.43 1.92 10.33
CA SER A 175 3.61 1.55 9.54
C SER A 175 3.96 2.50 8.39
N GLY A 176 3.06 3.37 7.95
CA GLY A 176 3.28 4.20 6.74
C GLY A 176 2.87 3.51 5.43
N MET A 177 2.13 2.42 5.58
CA MET A 177 1.54 1.66 4.49
C MET A 177 0.30 2.35 3.90
N VAL A 178 -0.01 2.03 2.65
CA VAL A 178 -1.11 2.63 1.87
C VAL A 178 -2.44 1.91 2.09
N GLU A 179 -2.40 0.71 2.66
CA GLU A 179 -3.54 -0.16 2.89
C GLU A 179 -4.62 0.49 3.76
N PRO A 180 -4.30 1.15 4.90
CA PRO A 180 -5.31 1.82 5.70
C PRO A 180 -6.07 2.91 4.93
N LEU A 181 -5.40 3.66 4.05
CA LEU A 181 -6.03 4.68 3.20
C LEU A 181 -7.04 4.03 2.24
N ALA A 182 -6.61 2.99 1.52
CA ALA A 182 -7.45 2.25 0.58
C ALA A 182 -8.68 1.64 1.28
N VAL A 183 -8.47 0.94 2.40
CA VAL A 183 -9.54 0.31 3.18
C VAL A 183 -10.50 1.35 3.76
N ALA A 184 -9.98 2.46 4.30
CA ALA A 184 -10.83 3.55 4.80
C ALA A 184 -11.74 4.10 3.70
N LEU A 185 -11.20 4.37 2.51
CA LEU A 185 -11.96 4.87 1.36
C LEU A 185 -13.03 3.86 0.90
N SER A 186 -12.68 2.56 0.84
CA SER A 186 -13.64 1.50 0.51
C SER A 186 -14.78 1.40 1.53
N LEU A 187 -14.47 1.47 2.83
CA LEU A 187 -15.48 1.48 3.90
C LEU A 187 -16.34 2.76 3.90
N ILE A 188 -15.75 3.93 3.61
CA ILE A 188 -16.49 5.19 3.42
C ILE A 188 -17.44 5.07 2.23
N GLY A 189 -17.02 4.44 1.14
CA GLY A 189 -17.87 4.14 0.00
C GLY A 189 -19.08 3.30 0.42
N ILE A 190 -18.85 2.20 1.13
CA ILE A 190 -19.92 1.33 1.67
C ILE A 190 -20.84 2.10 2.63
N TRP A 191 -20.28 2.97 3.47
CA TRP A 191 -21.07 3.80 4.39
C TRP A 191 -21.91 4.84 3.64
N ALA A 192 -21.35 5.52 2.64
CA ALA A 192 -22.07 6.48 1.80
C ALA A 192 -23.20 5.81 1.01
N TRP A 193 -22.96 4.61 0.47
CA TRP A 193 -23.97 3.76 -0.14
C TRP A 193 -25.13 3.48 0.80
N SER A 194 -24.82 3.05 2.04
CA SER A 194 -25.83 2.77 3.06
C SER A 194 -26.70 3.98 3.45
N ARG A 195 -26.23 5.20 3.13
CA ARG A 195 -26.89 6.48 3.41
C ARG A 195 -27.62 7.07 2.20
N GLY A 196 -27.75 6.33 1.09
CA GLY A 196 -28.41 6.84 -0.10
C GLY A 196 -27.53 7.71 -1.00
N LYS A 197 -26.23 7.87 -0.68
CA LYS A 197 -25.32 8.82 -1.34
C LYS A 197 -24.52 8.14 -2.46
N GLY A 198 -25.23 7.67 -3.49
CA GLY A 198 -24.64 6.91 -4.61
C GLY A 198 -23.39 7.57 -5.22
N PHE A 199 -23.46 8.86 -5.60
CA PHE A 199 -22.32 9.57 -6.20
C PHE A 199 -21.06 9.55 -5.32
N TRP A 200 -21.20 9.90 -4.04
CA TRP A 200 -20.09 9.91 -3.10
C TRP A 200 -19.57 8.52 -2.77
N SER A 201 -20.43 7.50 -2.82
CA SER A 201 -19.97 6.10 -2.78
C SER A 201 -19.09 5.79 -3.98
N GLY A 202 -19.49 6.19 -5.19
CA GLY A 202 -18.71 5.98 -6.40
C GLY A 202 -17.35 6.67 -6.36
N VAL A 203 -17.32 7.94 -5.94
CA VAL A 203 -16.08 8.71 -5.78
C VAL A 203 -15.13 8.05 -4.76
N ALA A 204 -15.64 7.67 -3.59
CA ALA A 204 -14.81 7.05 -2.55
C ALA A 204 -14.24 5.69 -3.01
N LEU A 205 -15.05 4.85 -3.67
CA LEU A 205 -14.60 3.58 -4.24
C LEU A 205 -13.58 3.79 -5.36
N ALA A 206 -13.75 4.79 -6.22
CA ALA A 206 -12.75 5.09 -7.24
C ALA A 206 -11.45 5.60 -6.61
N LEU A 207 -11.50 6.48 -5.62
CA LEU A 207 -10.30 6.93 -4.91
C LEU A 207 -9.57 5.76 -4.22
N ALA A 208 -10.30 4.78 -3.67
CA ALA A 208 -9.70 3.55 -3.16
C ALA A 208 -8.95 2.80 -4.27
N ALA A 209 -9.58 2.59 -5.44
CA ALA A 209 -8.96 1.96 -6.61
C ALA A 209 -7.74 2.75 -7.15
N VAL A 210 -7.77 4.08 -7.11
CA VAL A 210 -6.61 4.91 -7.50
C VAL A 210 -5.50 4.87 -6.47
N SER A 211 -5.78 4.47 -5.22
CA SER A 211 -4.78 4.38 -4.14
C SER A 211 -3.97 3.09 -4.15
N ARG A 212 -4.47 2.02 -4.78
CA ARG A 212 -3.79 0.71 -4.84
C ARG A 212 -4.40 -0.20 -5.91
N ALA A 213 -3.58 -1.05 -6.52
CA ALA A 213 -4.01 -1.90 -7.64
C ALA A 213 -5.06 -2.95 -7.25
N GLU A 214 -4.98 -3.54 -6.06
CA GLU A 214 -5.92 -4.57 -5.60
C GLU A 214 -7.33 -4.01 -5.42
N GLU A 215 -7.43 -2.74 -5.02
CA GLU A 215 -8.71 -2.04 -4.87
C GLU A 215 -9.44 -1.83 -6.20
N TRP A 216 -8.78 -2.00 -7.35
CA TRP A 216 -9.48 -2.06 -8.64
C TRP A 216 -10.49 -3.21 -8.65
N LEU A 217 -10.09 -4.38 -8.16
CA LEU A 217 -10.95 -5.55 -8.09
C LEU A 217 -12.04 -5.37 -7.03
N PHE A 218 -11.67 -4.90 -5.84
CA PHE A 218 -12.62 -4.72 -4.75
C PHE A 218 -13.67 -3.66 -5.06
N SER A 219 -13.23 -2.48 -5.51
CA SER A 219 -14.13 -1.36 -5.80
C SER A 219 -15.02 -1.64 -7.01
N THR A 220 -14.47 -2.24 -8.07
CA THR A 220 -15.29 -2.68 -9.22
C THR A 220 -16.27 -3.77 -8.80
N GLY A 221 -15.83 -4.74 -8.00
CA GLY A 221 -16.69 -5.78 -7.43
C GLY A 221 -17.83 -5.21 -6.59
N LEU A 222 -17.58 -4.17 -5.80
CA LEU A 222 -18.60 -3.46 -5.03
C LEU A 222 -19.56 -2.65 -5.90
N VAL A 223 -19.06 -2.00 -6.96
CA VAL A 223 -19.91 -1.34 -7.96
C VAL A 223 -20.85 -2.37 -8.60
N ILE A 224 -20.33 -3.53 -9.02
CA ILE A 224 -21.13 -4.62 -9.58
C ILE A 224 -22.11 -5.18 -8.55
N ALA A 225 -21.68 -5.38 -7.30
CA ALA A 225 -22.55 -5.87 -6.24
C ALA A 225 -23.70 -4.90 -5.95
N ALA A 226 -23.47 -3.59 -6.07
CA ALA A 226 -24.54 -2.60 -5.94
C ALA A 226 -25.64 -2.87 -6.98
N TRP A 227 -25.29 -3.12 -8.24
CA TRP A 227 -26.25 -3.37 -9.33
C TRP A 227 -27.16 -4.58 -9.12
N LEU A 228 -26.77 -5.51 -8.23
CA LEU A 228 -27.60 -6.67 -7.93
C LEU A 228 -28.88 -6.32 -7.17
N ARG A 229 -28.95 -5.16 -6.51
CA ARG A 229 -30.14 -4.73 -5.76
C ARG A 229 -31.22 -4.22 -6.72
N THR A 230 -32.44 -4.72 -6.62
CA THR A 230 -33.45 -4.49 -7.68
C THR A 230 -34.14 -3.12 -7.61
N ARG A 231 -33.98 -2.35 -6.53
CA ARG A 231 -34.71 -1.08 -6.28
C ARG A 231 -33.86 0.18 -6.06
N ALA A 232 -32.53 0.10 -6.08
CA ALA A 232 -31.68 1.30 -5.87
C ALA A 232 -31.23 2.00 -7.17
N TRP A 233 -32.05 1.95 -8.23
CA TRP A 233 -31.73 2.53 -9.55
C TRP A 233 -31.39 4.03 -9.50
N ARG A 234 -32.04 4.76 -8.57
CA ARG A 234 -31.77 6.19 -8.33
C ARG A 234 -30.36 6.44 -7.76
N GLN A 235 -29.73 5.44 -7.16
CA GLN A 235 -28.38 5.53 -6.60
C GLN A 235 -27.32 4.94 -7.54
N TYR A 236 -27.67 4.00 -8.43
CA TYR A 236 -26.71 3.36 -9.34
C TYR A 236 -26.07 4.31 -10.32
N PHE A 237 -26.87 5.10 -11.05
CA PHE A 237 -26.31 6.03 -12.02
C PHE A 237 -25.39 7.07 -11.37
N PRO A 238 -25.76 7.69 -10.22
CA PRO A 238 -24.83 8.52 -9.47
C PRO A 238 -23.55 7.78 -9.05
N LEU A 239 -23.66 6.55 -8.53
CA LEU A 239 -22.49 5.73 -8.14
C LEU A 239 -21.58 5.46 -9.32
N LEU A 240 -22.13 5.03 -10.46
CA LEU A 240 -21.35 4.78 -11.66
C LEU A 240 -20.72 6.07 -12.19
N ALA A 241 -21.44 7.19 -12.17
CA ALA A 241 -20.92 8.48 -12.62
C ALA A 241 -19.75 8.96 -11.74
N GLY A 242 -19.87 8.86 -10.41
CA GLY A 242 -18.79 9.19 -9.48
C GLY A 242 -17.57 8.29 -9.65
N PHE A 243 -17.81 6.98 -9.81
CA PHE A 243 -16.74 6.00 -10.00
C PHE A 243 -16.03 6.18 -11.34
N ALA A 244 -16.78 6.20 -12.44
CA ALA A 244 -16.25 6.35 -13.78
C ALA A 244 -15.57 7.71 -13.98
N GLY A 245 -16.11 8.80 -13.42
CA GLY A 245 -15.49 10.12 -13.53
C GLY A 245 -14.06 10.16 -13.00
N VAL A 246 -13.84 9.62 -11.79
CA VAL A 246 -12.49 9.56 -11.19
C VAL A 246 -11.61 8.55 -11.91
N MET A 247 -12.12 7.34 -12.20
CA MET A 247 -11.34 6.30 -12.88
C MET A 247 -10.92 6.71 -14.29
N LEU A 248 -11.78 7.35 -15.09
CA LEU A 248 -11.41 7.79 -16.44
C LEU A 248 -10.29 8.83 -16.43
N VAL A 249 -10.30 9.76 -15.47
CA VAL A 249 -9.18 10.70 -15.28
C VAL A 249 -7.90 9.93 -14.94
N TYR A 250 -7.97 8.97 -14.02
CA TYR A 250 -6.80 8.17 -13.65
C TYR A 250 -6.26 7.33 -14.82
N LEU A 251 -7.11 6.64 -15.56
CA LEU A 251 -6.73 5.85 -16.74
C LEU A 251 -6.07 6.73 -17.81
N LYS A 252 -6.57 7.96 -17.99
CA LYS A 252 -5.96 8.94 -18.90
C LYS A 252 -4.56 9.34 -18.43
N VAL A 253 -4.39 9.62 -17.13
CA VAL A 253 -3.07 9.92 -16.54
C VAL A 253 -2.11 8.76 -16.77
N LEU A 254 -2.53 7.52 -16.52
CA LEU A 254 -1.68 6.34 -16.77
C LEU A 254 -1.33 6.18 -18.26
N GLN A 255 -2.30 6.40 -19.15
CA GLN A 255 -2.07 6.36 -20.60
C GLN A 255 -1.02 7.40 -21.03
N ASP A 256 -1.14 8.62 -20.54
CA ASP A 256 -0.26 9.73 -20.93
C ASP A 256 1.16 9.53 -20.40
N GLN A 257 1.30 9.00 -19.19
CA GLN A 257 2.59 8.91 -18.50
C GLN A 257 3.34 7.60 -18.77
N THR A 258 2.60 6.52 -19.04
CA THR A 258 3.19 5.17 -19.15
C THR A 258 2.91 4.49 -20.50
N GLY A 259 2.06 5.09 -21.34
CA GLY A 259 1.57 4.47 -22.56
C GLY A 259 0.55 3.33 -22.33
N ASN A 260 0.23 2.99 -21.08
CA ASN A 260 -0.65 1.89 -20.71
C ASN A 260 -1.72 2.37 -19.71
N PRO A 261 -3.03 2.40 -20.08
CA PRO A 261 -4.07 2.93 -19.21
C PRO A 261 -4.33 2.04 -18.00
N ILE A 262 -3.91 0.78 -18.04
CA ILE A 262 -4.06 -0.20 -16.96
C ILE A 262 -2.71 -0.56 -16.33
N TYR A 263 -1.70 0.31 -16.44
CA TYR A 263 -0.32 0.06 -16.01
C TYR A 263 -0.21 -0.56 -14.61
N ALA A 264 -0.86 0.05 -13.61
CA ALA A 264 -0.83 -0.43 -12.23
C ALA A 264 -1.37 -1.88 -12.12
N PHE A 265 -2.53 -2.15 -12.71
CA PHE A 265 -3.12 -3.50 -12.73
C PHE A 265 -2.27 -4.50 -13.52
N TYR A 266 -1.75 -4.08 -14.68
CA TYR A 266 -0.93 -4.89 -15.57
C TYR A 266 0.35 -5.40 -14.88
N TRP A 267 1.11 -4.51 -14.24
CA TRP A 267 2.34 -4.89 -13.55
C TRP A 267 2.10 -5.63 -12.25
N ASN A 268 1.06 -5.30 -11.48
CA ASN A 268 0.71 -6.09 -10.31
C ASN A 268 0.30 -7.53 -10.69
N PHE A 269 -0.44 -7.70 -11.79
CA PHE A 269 -0.77 -9.04 -12.28
C PHE A 269 0.46 -9.78 -12.82
N LEU A 270 1.20 -9.20 -13.76
CA LEU A 270 2.33 -9.90 -14.39
C LEU A 270 3.53 -10.07 -13.46
N GLY A 271 3.87 -9.02 -12.72
CA GLY A 271 5.01 -9.01 -11.81
C GLY A 271 4.80 -9.97 -10.64
N VAL A 272 3.64 -9.89 -9.98
CA VAL A 272 3.36 -10.64 -8.74
C VAL A 272 2.65 -11.96 -9.01
N ALA A 273 1.48 -11.94 -9.63
CA ALA A 273 0.66 -13.16 -9.80
C ALA A 273 1.24 -14.11 -10.86
N ALA A 274 1.64 -13.59 -12.02
CA ALA A 274 2.28 -14.39 -13.08
C ALA A 274 3.76 -14.66 -12.81
N GLY A 275 4.36 -14.02 -11.80
CA GLY A 275 5.71 -14.31 -11.32
C GLY A 275 6.84 -13.74 -12.17
N ARG A 276 6.60 -12.73 -13.02
CA ARG A 276 7.69 -12.12 -13.81
C ARG A 276 8.77 -11.45 -12.97
N TRP A 277 8.43 -11.01 -11.75
CA TRP A 277 9.40 -10.45 -10.80
C TRP A 277 9.92 -11.49 -9.80
N GLY A 278 9.30 -12.66 -9.72
CA GLY A 278 9.73 -13.73 -8.84
C GLY A 278 10.88 -14.52 -9.45
N GLN A 279 11.98 -14.70 -8.72
CA GLN A 279 13.15 -15.47 -9.18
C GLN A 279 13.32 -16.83 -8.50
N GLY A 280 12.33 -17.28 -7.71
CA GLY A 280 12.45 -18.48 -6.87
C GLY A 280 11.53 -19.62 -7.29
N SER A 281 12.03 -20.85 -7.22
CA SER A 281 11.16 -22.02 -7.14
C SER A 281 10.41 -22.03 -5.80
N ILE A 282 9.18 -22.55 -5.80
CA ILE A 282 8.38 -22.68 -4.57
C ILE A 282 9.01 -23.77 -3.70
N SER A 283 9.42 -23.42 -2.49
CA SER A 283 10.01 -24.38 -1.55
C SER A 283 8.94 -25.29 -0.92
N ALA A 284 9.35 -26.44 -0.37
CA ALA A 284 8.43 -27.35 0.33
C ALA A 284 7.71 -26.68 1.51
N SER A 285 8.37 -25.75 2.21
CA SER A 285 7.77 -25.00 3.31
C SER A 285 6.64 -24.08 2.83
N GLN A 286 6.82 -23.42 1.70
CA GLN A 286 5.81 -22.55 1.09
C GLN A 286 4.64 -23.37 0.54
N GLU A 287 4.93 -24.49 -0.10
CA GLU A 287 3.93 -25.42 -0.61
C GLU A 287 3.05 -26.00 0.51
N SER A 288 3.62 -26.23 1.70
CA SER A 288 2.88 -26.75 2.86
C SER A 288 1.73 -25.85 3.33
N VAL A 289 1.77 -24.56 3.01
CA VAL A 289 0.73 -23.58 3.39
C VAL A 289 -0.43 -23.56 2.39
N ARG A 290 -0.20 -24.02 1.16
CA ARG A 290 -1.20 -23.98 0.07
C ARG A 290 -2.53 -24.64 0.44
N PRO A 291 -2.60 -25.83 1.08
CA PRO A 291 -3.88 -26.46 1.45
C PRO A 291 -4.73 -25.58 2.38
N PHE A 292 -4.10 -24.88 3.33
CA PHE A 292 -4.80 -23.97 4.24
C PHE A 292 -5.35 -22.76 3.49
N LEU A 293 -4.57 -22.19 2.57
CA LEU A 293 -5.01 -21.08 1.72
C LEU A 293 -6.18 -21.50 0.81
N LEU A 294 -6.15 -22.70 0.24
CA LEU A 294 -7.23 -23.22 -0.59
C LEU A 294 -8.51 -23.50 0.22
N ALA A 295 -8.37 -24.00 1.45
CA ALA A 295 -9.52 -24.19 2.35
C ALA A 295 -10.17 -22.84 2.71
N LEU A 296 -9.35 -21.83 3.04
CA LEU A 296 -9.84 -20.48 3.30
C LEU A 296 -10.47 -19.84 2.05
N LEU A 297 -9.88 -20.06 0.87
CA LEU A 297 -10.43 -19.61 -0.40
C LEU A 297 -11.84 -20.19 -0.62
N LEU A 298 -12.00 -21.50 -0.44
CA LEU A 298 -13.30 -22.15 -0.61
C LEU A 298 -14.34 -21.63 0.39
N ALA A 299 -13.97 -21.50 1.67
CA ALA A 299 -14.85 -20.93 2.69
C ALA A 299 -15.27 -19.50 2.34
N SER A 300 -14.33 -18.70 1.82
CA SER A 300 -14.57 -17.30 1.45
C SER A 300 -15.41 -17.17 0.19
N LEU A 301 -15.24 -18.06 -0.79
CA LEU A 301 -16.10 -18.15 -1.98
C LEU A 301 -17.54 -18.52 -1.60
N ILE A 302 -17.72 -19.45 -0.66
CA ILE A 302 -19.04 -19.81 -0.12
C ILE A 302 -19.67 -18.60 0.58
N GLY A 303 -18.91 -17.89 1.43
CA GLY A 303 -19.37 -16.68 2.11
C GLY A 303 -19.74 -15.55 1.13
N LEU A 304 -18.92 -15.32 0.11
CA LEU A 304 -19.18 -14.34 -0.94
C LEU A 304 -20.42 -14.70 -1.76
N GLY A 305 -20.51 -15.96 -2.21
CA GLY A 305 -21.66 -16.45 -2.98
C GLY A 305 -22.95 -16.37 -2.17
N TRP A 306 -22.92 -16.75 -0.89
CA TRP A 306 -24.07 -16.57 0.00
C TRP A 306 -24.46 -15.10 0.18
N THR A 307 -23.47 -14.22 0.34
CA THR A 307 -23.71 -12.77 0.48
C THR A 307 -24.37 -12.18 -0.76
N LEU A 308 -23.87 -12.50 -1.96
CA LEU A 308 -24.41 -11.99 -3.22
C LEU A 308 -25.75 -12.62 -3.59
N TRP A 309 -26.03 -13.83 -3.10
CA TRP A 309 -27.31 -14.50 -3.30
C TRP A 309 -28.38 -14.01 -2.32
N LYS A 310 -28.09 -13.99 -1.02
CA LYS A 310 -29.05 -13.61 0.03
C LYS A 310 -29.18 -12.12 0.24
N ARG A 311 -28.12 -11.37 -0.06
CA ARG A 311 -28.08 -9.90 -0.05
C ARG A 311 -28.66 -9.31 1.24
N PRO A 312 -28.13 -9.69 2.41
CA PRO A 312 -28.58 -9.07 3.66
C PRO A 312 -28.31 -7.57 3.65
N ALA A 313 -28.92 -6.80 4.56
CA ALA A 313 -28.70 -5.35 4.69
C ALA A 313 -27.21 -4.92 4.65
N SER A 314 -26.34 -5.76 5.22
CA SER A 314 -24.89 -5.56 5.29
C SER A 314 -24.11 -6.10 4.09
N TYR A 315 -24.76 -6.47 2.98
CA TYR A 315 -24.14 -7.24 1.89
C TYR A 315 -22.90 -6.57 1.33
N MET A 316 -22.88 -5.24 1.17
CA MET A 316 -21.69 -4.54 0.67
C MET A 316 -20.46 -4.74 1.57
N LEU A 317 -20.63 -4.69 2.90
CA LEU A 317 -19.54 -4.94 3.85
C LEU A 317 -19.09 -6.41 3.81
N LEU A 318 -20.04 -7.34 3.70
CA LEU A 318 -19.73 -8.77 3.61
C LEU A 318 -19.07 -9.12 2.26
N THR A 319 -19.50 -8.52 1.16
CA THR A 319 -18.90 -8.67 -0.17
C THR A 319 -17.49 -8.15 -0.17
N PHE A 320 -17.23 -6.99 0.44
CA PHE A 320 -15.87 -6.47 0.60
C PHE A 320 -15.00 -7.41 1.43
N GLY A 321 -15.47 -7.83 2.61
CA GLY A 321 -14.72 -8.72 3.49
C GLY A 321 -14.42 -10.11 2.91
N PHE A 322 -15.43 -10.80 2.39
CA PHE A 322 -15.23 -12.11 1.75
C PHE A 322 -14.46 -11.97 0.43
N GLY A 323 -14.70 -10.91 -0.35
CA GLY A 323 -13.95 -10.62 -1.57
C GLY A 323 -12.46 -10.40 -1.30
N TYR A 324 -12.12 -9.69 -0.21
CA TYR A 324 -10.74 -9.51 0.22
C TYR A 324 -10.09 -10.85 0.57
N TRP A 325 -10.78 -11.71 1.35
CA TRP A 325 -10.30 -13.06 1.62
C TRP A 325 -10.08 -13.86 0.34
N VAL A 326 -11.06 -13.90 -0.57
CA VAL A 326 -10.95 -14.59 -1.88
C VAL A 326 -9.73 -14.11 -2.64
N PHE A 327 -9.50 -12.79 -2.69
CA PHE A 327 -8.34 -12.22 -3.38
C PHE A 327 -7.03 -12.64 -2.72
N ILE A 328 -6.87 -12.48 -1.41
CA ILE A 328 -5.58 -12.73 -0.78
C ILE A 328 -5.23 -14.22 -0.75
N THR A 329 -6.20 -15.08 -0.43
CA THR A 329 -5.98 -16.53 -0.41
C THR A 329 -5.90 -17.11 -1.81
N GLY A 330 -6.60 -16.53 -2.79
CA GLY A 330 -6.46 -16.87 -4.20
C GLY A 330 -5.08 -16.49 -4.74
N THR A 331 -4.61 -15.28 -4.46
CA THR A 331 -3.29 -14.79 -4.89
C THR A 331 -2.19 -15.71 -4.38
N TYR A 332 -2.15 -16.01 -3.07
CA TYR A 332 -1.13 -16.92 -2.54
C TYR A 332 -1.38 -18.39 -2.83
N GLY A 333 -2.63 -18.85 -2.86
CA GLY A 333 -2.96 -20.26 -3.04
C GLY A 333 -2.83 -20.77 -4.47
N LEU A 334 -3.05 -19.89 -5.46
CA LEU A 334 -3.18 -20.28 -6.88
C LEU A 334 -2.12 -19.69 -7.81
N THR A 335 -1.27 -18.77 -7.35
CA THR A 335 -0.36 -18.03 -8.24
C THR A 335 1.11 -18.14 -7.84
N ALA A 336 2.01 -17.56 -8.65
CA ALA A 336 3.45 -17.53 -8.35
C ALA A 336 3.78 -16.70 -7.10
N ALA A 337 2.85 -15.89 -6.59
CA ALA A 337 3.02 -15.11 -5.37
C ALA A 337 3.39 -15.97 -4.14
N LEU A 338 3.08 -17.27 -4.15
CA LEU A 338 3.49 -18.21 -3.10
C LEU A 338 5.01 -18.31 -2.95
N SER A 339 5.78 -18.07 -4.02
CA SER A 339 7.26 -18.05 -3.97
C SER A 339 7.81 -16.96 -3.05
N GLY A 340 7.04 -15.89 -2.83
CA GLY A 340 7.35 -14.83 -1.88
C GLY A 340 6.82 -15.08 -0.48
N TRP A 341 6.23 -16.25 -0.20
CA TRP A 341 5.62 -16.53 1.10
C TRP A 341 6.66 -16.63 2.21
N GLN A 342 6.41 -15.91 3.29
CA GLN A 342 7.16 -15.95 4.55
C GLN A 342 6.21 -16.22 5.70
N TRP A 343 6.70 -16.85 6.76
CA TRP A 343 5.88 -17.26 7.91
C TRP A 343 5.14 -16.09 8.58
N TRP A 344 5.71 -14.87 8.50
CA TRP A 344 5.14 -13.66 9.09
C TRP A 344 4.14 -12.93 8.18
N ILE A 345 3.96 -13.32 6.91
CA ILE A 345 3.03 -12.63 5.98
C ILE A 345 1.60 -12.49 6.55
N PRO A 346 1.01 -13.52 7.20
CA PRO A 346 -0.30 -13.40 7.83
C PRO A 346 -0.42 -12.29 8.89
N LEU A 347 0.71 -11.82 9.43
CA LEU A 347 0.74 -10.78 10.45
C LEU A 347 0.82 -9.37 9.85
N THR A 348 0.95 -9.26 8.53
CA THR A 348 1.20 -7.99 7.85
C THR A 348 -0.05 -7.36 7.25
N ARG A 349 0.12 -6.14 6.73
CA ARG A 349 -0.83 -5.40 5.89
C ARG A 349 -1.65 -6.23 4.89
N ARG A 350 -1.08 -7.31 4.34
CA ARG A 350 -1.74 -8.19 3.37
C ARG A 350 -2.95 -8.92 3.96
N PHE A 351 -2.92 -9.24 5.25
CA PHE A 351 -3.97 -9.97 5.98
C PHE A 351 -4.67 -9.13 7.05
N GLU A 352 -4.28 -7.86 7.22
CA GLU A 352 -4.82 -6.98 8.25
C GLU A 352 -6.35 -6.87 8.19
N PHE A 353 -6.89 -6.38 7.07
CA PHE A 353 -8.35 -6.27 6.91
C PHE A 353 -9.07 -7.63 6.91
N PRO A 354 -8.58 -8.69 6.25
CA PRO A 354 -9.10 -10.05 6.40
C PRO A 354 -9.27 -10.51 7.86
N LEU A 355 -8.24 -10.32 8.68
CA LEU A 355 -8.26 -10.68 10.11
C LEU A 355 -9.24 -9.81 10.89
N LEU A 356 -9.28 -8.49 10.62
CA LEU A 356 -10.26 -7.59 11.21
C LEU A 356 -11.70 -8.00 10.82
N PHE A 357 -11.93 -8.36 9.57
CA PHE A 357 -13.22 -8.83 9.09
C PHE A 357 -13.62 -10.16 9.75
N ALA A 358 -12.67 -11.09 9.97
CA ALA A 358 -12.92 -12.30 10.73
C ALA A 358 -13.33 -11.99 12.18
N ALA A 359 -12.70 -11.00 12.82
CA ALA A 359 -13.11 -10.48 14.12
C ALA A 359 -14.52 -9.85 14.10
N VAL A 360 -14.88 -9.12 13.04
CA VAL A 360 -16.25 -8.61 12.85
C VAL A 360 -17.25 -9.76 12.75
N LEU A 361 -16.97 -10.80 11.95
CA LEU A 361 -17.82 -11.98 11.86
C LEU A 361 -17.97 -12.69 13.20
N LEU A 362 -16.88 -12.83 13.96
CA LEU A 362 -16.91 -13.39 15.32
C LEU A 362 -17.80 -12.55 16.25
N ALA A 363 -17.68 -11.21 16.22
CA ALA A 363 -18.53 -10.31 16.99
C ALA A 363 -20.01 -10.44 16.59
N VAL A 364 -20.32 -10.55 15.30
CA VAL A 364 -21.69 -10.79 14.80
C VAL A 364 -22.22 -12.14 15.29
N CYS A 365 -21.45 -13.21 15.14
CA CYS A 365 -21.85 -14.55 15.60
C CYS A 365 -22.09 -14.59 17.11
N ALA A 366 -21.17 -14.04 17.90
CA ALA A 366 -21.22 -14.07 19.36
C ALA A 366 -22.29 -13.12 19.92
N LEU A 367 -22.34 -11.86 19.48
CA LEU A 367 -23.11 -10.81 20.15
C LEU A 367 -24.42 -10.45 19.46
N TRP A 368 -24.64 -10.90 18.22
CA TRP A 368 -25.88 -10.66 17.49
C TRP A 368 -26.66 -11.92 17.20
N TRP A 369 -26.01 -12.99 16.73
CA TRP A 369 -26.68 -14.24 16.38
C TRP A 369 -26.96 -15.12 17.60
N ALA A 370 -25.96 -15.40 18.43
CA ALA A 370 -26.13 -16.30 19.58
C ALA A 370 -27.19 -15.82 20.60
N PRO A 371 -27.28 -14.52 20.98
CA PRO A 371 -28.30 -14.06 21.93
C PRO A 371 -29.71 -14.09 21.33
N ARG A 372 -29.85 -13.98 20.01
CA ARG A 372 -31.13 -14.19 19.32
C ARG A 372 -31.54 -15.66 19.30
N ARG A 373 -30.57 -16.57 19.17
CA ARG A 373 -30.82 -18.01 19.07
C ARG A 373 -31.02 -18.71 20.42
N PHE A 374 -30.28 -18.28 21.45
CA PHE A 374 -30.21 -18.91 22.77
C PHE A 374 -30.74 -18.00 23.89
N GLY A 375 -31.23 -16.81 23.55
CA GLY A 375 -31.78 -15.83 24.49
C GLY A 375 -30.72 -14.93 25.14
N ARG A 376 -31.18 -13.93 25.90
CA ARG A 376 -30.32 -12.89 26.52
C ARG A 376 -29.27 -13.45 27.49
N LYS A 377 -29.49 -14.65 28.05
CA LYS A 377 -28.53 -15.34 28.92
C LYS A 377 -27.23 -15.73 28.21
N ALA A 378 -27.19 -15.77 26.88
CA ALA A 378 -25.98 -16.02 26.12
C ALA A 378 -25.05 -14.79 26.04
N LEU A 379 -25.55 -13.58 26.35
CA LEU A 379 -24.78 -12.34 26.19
C LEU A 379 -23.50 -12.27 27.06
N PRO A 380 -23.50 -12.68 28.34
CA PRO A 380 -22.27 -12.73 29.14
C PRO A 380 -21.23 -13.71 28.58
N VAL A 381 -21.69 -14.88 28.10
CA VAL A 381 -20.81 -15.88 27.48
C VAL A 381 -20.22 -15.34 26.19
N ALA A 382 -21.03 -14.67 25.36
CA ALA A 382 -20.58 -14.05 24.13
C ALA A 382 -19.52 -12.95 24.36
N TRP A 383 -19.69 -12.12 25.39
CA TRP A 383 -18.68 -11.14 25.78
C TRP A 383 -17.43 -11.80 26.35
N THR A 384 -17.56 -12.90 27.09
CA THR A 384 -16.42 -13.68 27.57
C THR A 384 -15.61 -14.23 26.40
N VAL A 385 -16.27 -14.84 25.40
CA VAL A 385 -15.62 -15.31 24.16
C VAL A 385 -14.92 -14.16 23.44
N THR A 386 -15.60 -13.02 23.29
CA THR A 386 -15.03 -11.82 22.65
C THR A 386 -13.76 -11.35 23.37
N ALA A 387 -13.82 -11.20 24.70
CA ALA A 387 -12.70 -10.76 25.51
C ALA A 387 -11.54 -11.76 25.50
N THR A 388 -11.81 -13.06 25.67
CA THR A 388 -10.79 -14.11 25.63
C THR A 388 -10.11 -14.16 24.26
N THR A 389 -10.86 -14.06 23.16
CA THR A 389 -10.28 -14.00 21.81
C THR A 389 -9.40 -12.78 21.64
N LEU A 390 -9.85 -11.61 22.12
CA LEU A 390 -9.07 -10.37 22.03
C LEU A 390 -7.77 -10.42 22.84
N ILE A 391 -7.82 -10.98 24.06
CA ILE A 391 -6.65 -11.22 24.92
C ILE A 391 -5.70 -12.21 24.24
N THR A 392 -6.22 -13.30 23.70
CA THR A 392 -5.42 -14.31 22.99
C THR A 392 -4.77 -13.73 21.74
N ALA A 393 -5.47 -12.84 21.03
CA ALA A 393 -4.91 -12.16 19.86
C ALA A 393 -3.70 -11.29 20.19
N GLN A 394 -3.53 -10.84 21.44
CA GLN A 394 -2.33 -10.09 21.87
C GLN A 394 -1.05 -10.95 21.79
N LEU A 395 -1.16 -12.28 21.80
CA LEU A 395 -0.01 -13.16 21.58
C LEU A 395 0.64 -12.94 20.21
N ALA A 396 -0.06 -12.34 19.25
CA ALA A 396 0.50 -11.97 17.95
C ALA A 396 1.60 -10.89 18.05
N TRP A 397 1.73 -10.17 19.17
CA TRP A 397 2.87 -9.26 19.39
C TRP A 397 4.22 -9.99 19.44
N VAL A 398 4.26 -11.25 19.91
CA VAL A 398 5.50 -12.05 19.95
C VAL A 398 6.07 -12.26 18.54
N PRO A 399 5.33 -12.89 17.60
CA PRO A 399 5.86 -13.07 16.25
C PRO A 399 6.01 -11.75 15.48
N ILE A 400 5.25 -10.70 15.80
CA ILE A 400 5.51 -9.36 15.26
C ILE A 400 6.88 -8.85 15.72
N ALA A 401 7.20 -8.93 17.01
CA ALA A 401 8.48 -8.51 17.53
C ALA A 401 9.63 -9.35 16.93
N ASP A 402 9.44 -10.65 16.72
CA ASP A 402 10.42 -11.53 16.09
C ASP A 402 10.69 -11.16 14.62
N ALA A 403 9.68 -10.68 13.89
CA ALA A 403 9.81 -10.25 12.51
C ALA A 403 10.39 -8.83 12.37
N PHE A 404 9.93 -7.88 13.21
CA PHE A 404 10.24 -6.45 13.08
C PHE A 404 11.42 -5.99 13.95
N GLY A 405 11.64 -6.62 15.11
CA GLY A 405 12.76 -6.31 15.99
C GLY A 405 14.14 -6.39 15.31
N PRO A 406 14.42 -7.43 14.49
CA PRO A 406 15.68 -7.55 13.77
C PRO A 406 15.95 -6.46 12.72
N THR A 407 14.95 -5.65 12.34
CA THR A 407 15.10 -4.61 11.32
C THR A 407 15.87 -3.38 11.81
N GLU A 408 16.01 -3.22 13.13
CA GLU A 408 16.65 -2.06 13.76
C GLU A 408 18.14 -1.94 13.45
N ASN A 409 18.88 -3.05 13.51
CA ASN A 409 20.31 -3.04 13.23
C ASN A 409 20.61 -2.74 11.74
N PRO A 410 19.96 -3.40 10.76
CA PRO A 410 20.04 -3.00 9.36
C PRO A 410 19.69 -1.53 9.13
N TRP A 411 18.65 -1.01 9.79
CA TRP A 411 18.27 0.41 9.67
C TRP A 411 19.38 1.35 10.17
N ARG A 412 19.94 1.10 11.35
CA ARG A 412 21.07 1.89 11.87
C ARG A 412 22.28 1.84 10.96
N ALA A 413 22.55 0.70 10.35
CA ALA A 413 23.64 0.54 9.40
C ALA A 413 23.38 1.32 8.09
N ALA A 414 22.16 1.26 7.55
CA ALA A 414 21.74 2.06 6.39
C ALA A 414 21.83 3.57 6.66
N MET A 415 21.41 4.02 7.85
CA MET A 415 21.56 5.40 8.30
C MET A 415 23.03 5.81 8.40
N ALA A 416 23.91 4.94 8.92
CA ALA A 416 25.34 5.21 9.01
C ALA A 416 25.97 5.34 7.61
N ASP A 417 25.67 4.41 6.71
CA ASP A 417 26.11 4.44 5.31
C ASP A 417 25.61 5.71 4.60
N SER A 418 24.37 6.12 4.85
CA SER A 418 23.80 7.36 4.28
C SER A 418 24.51 8.62 4.77
N ARG A 419 24.85 8.68 6.06
CA ARG A 419 25.64 9.79 6.63
C ARG A 419 27.05 9.83 6.05
N GLN A 420 27.68 8.66 5.88
CA GLN A 420 29.01 8.56 5.29
C GLN A 420 28.99 9.02 3.83
N LEU A 421 28.02 8.55 3.04
CA LEU A 421 27.85 8.97 1.65
C LEU A 421 27.55 10.46 1.53
N GLY A 422 26.72 11.01 2.43
CA GLY A 422 26.47 12.45 2.52
C GLY A 422 27.73 13.27 2.89
N ALA A 423 28.57 12.74 3.79
CA ALA A 423 29.83 13.39 4.15
C ALA A 423 30.78 13.49 2.95
N TRP A 424 30.92 12.42 2.15
CA TRP A 424 31.66 12.47 0.89
C TRP A 424 31.03 13.45 -0.10
N TYR A 425 29.70 13.43 -0.27
CA TYR A 425 28.99 14.36 -1.15
C TYR A 425 29.23 15.84 -0.77
N SER A 426 29.37 16.13 0.53
CA SER A 426 29.56 17.49 1.02
C SER A 426 30.93 18.12 0.70
N GLU A 427 31.88 17.34 0.17
CA GLU A 427 33.16 17.89 -0.26
C GLU A 427 32.97 18.87 -1.43
N PRO A 428 33.75 19.97 -1.50
CA PRO A 428 33.54 21.03 -2.50
C PRO A 428 33.55 20.59 -3.97
N LEU A 429 34.18 19.45 -4.27
CA LEU A 429 34.24 18.90 -5.64
C LEU A 429 32.95 18.19 -6.06
N TYR A 430 32.10 17.81 -5.11
CA TYR A 430 30.89 17.00 -5.35
C TYR A 430 29.61 17.74 -4.97
N ALA A 431 29.68 18.63 -3.98
CA ALA A 431 28.52 19.35 -3.46
C ALA A 431 27.80 20.17 -4.55
N GLY A 432 26.48 20.00 -4.63
CA GLY A 432 25.63 20.71 -5.61
C GLY A 432 25.59 20.06 -7.00
N HIS A 433 26.40 19.03 -7.25
CA HIS A 433 26.38 18.24 -8.47
C HIS A 433 25.54 16.97 -8.30
N ALA A 434 25.35 16.19 -9.37
CA ALA A 434 24.59 14.95 -9.29
C ALA A 434 25.39 13.80 -8.64
N LEU A 435 24.68 13.02 -7.83
CA LEU A 435 25.11 11.76 -7.23
C LEU A 435 24.28 10.63 -7.85
N ALA A 436 24.96 9.76 -8.61
CA ALA A 436 24.34 8.55 -9.12
C ALA A 436 24.26 7.48 -8.01
N VAL A 437 23.08 6.90 -7.81
CA VAL A 437 22.83 5.85 -6.80
C VAL A 437 22.08 4.66 -7.39
N PRO A 438 22.29 3.43 -6.88
CA PRO A 438 21.49 2.28 -7.25
C PRO A 438 20.02 2.46 -6.87
N ALA A 439 19.11 1.95 -7.72
CA ALA A 439 17.66 2.13 -7.59
C ALA A 439 16.99 1.25 -6.52
N ASP A 440 17.71 0.28 -5.95
CA ASP A 440 17.15 -0.81 -5.13
C ASP A 440 17.11 -0.52 -3.63
N ARG A 441 17.60 0.64 -3.19
CA ARG A 441 17.68 1.04 -1.77
C ARG A 441 17.05 2.41 -1.51
N PRO A 442 15.71 2.53 -1.54
CA PRO A 442 15.00 3.77 -1.19
C PRO A 442 15.23 4.19 0.28
N ASP A 443 15.58 3.25 1.16
CA ASP A 443 15.99 3.53 2.55
C ASP A 443 17.26 4.40 2.60
N ILE A 444 18.23 4.14 1.71
CA ILE A 444 19.42 4.99 1.56
C ILE A 444 19.05 6.34 0.94
N THR A 445 18.09 6.38 0.01
CA THR A 445 17.59 7.67 -0.54
C THR A 445 16.98 8.54 0.55
N TYR A 446 16.18 7.96 1.46
CA TYR A 446 15.68 8.68 2.63
C TYR A 446 16.83 9.12 3.53
N GLY A 447 17.76 8.22 3.85
CA GLY A 447 18.88 8.54 4.72
C GLY A 447 19.75 9.68 4.18
N LEU A 448 19.98 9.73 2.86
CA LEU A 448 20.71 10.80 2.18
C LEU A 448 19.98 12.14 2.28
N ALA A 449 18.68 12.16 2.01
CA ALA A 449 17.88 13.38 2.10
C ALA A 449 17.78 13.90 3.54
N ARG A 450 17.54 12.99 4.49
CA ARG A 450 17.23 13.33 5.89
C ARG A 450 18.46 13.57 6.75
N PHE A 451 19.54 12.80 6.54
CA PHE A 451 20.73 12.80 7.38
C PHE A 451 22.02 13.11 6.61
N GLY A 452 22.07 12.80 5.32
CA GLY A 452 23.23 13.09 4.45
C GLY A 452 23.24 14.50 3.87
N GLY A 453 22.12 15.22 3.91
CA GLY A 453 22.00 16.58 3.37
C GLY A 453 21.97 16.65 1.84
N VAL A 454 21.63 15.54 1.15
CA VAL A 454 21.57 15.49 -0.32
C VAL A 454 20.14 15.68 -0.81
N GLU A 455 19.88 16.78 -1.50
CA GLU A 455 18.55 17.07 -2.05
C GLU A 455 18.19 16.10 -3.18
N GLY A 456 16.89 15.77 -3.30
CA GLY A 456 16.40 14.78 -4.27
C GLY A 456 16.71 15.14 -5.73
N LYS A 457 16.76 16.44 -6.05
CA LYS A 457 17.13 16.94 -7.38
C LYS A 457 18.56 16.64 -7.80
N HIS A 458 19.44 16.31 -6.84
CA HIS A 458 20.82 15.90 -7.09
C HIS A 458 20.98 14.38 -7.17
N LEU A 459 19.92 13.60 -6.98
CA LEU A 459 19.99 12.14 -7.08
C LEU A 459 19.64 11.70 -8.50
N VAL A 460 20.53 10.92 -9.10
CA VAL A 460 20.33 10.28 -10.40
C VAL A 460 20.33 8.78 -10.19
N SER A 461 19.38 8.06 -10.79
CA SER A 461 19.36 6.61 -10.66
C SER A 461 20.33 5.94 -11.62
N GLU A 462 21.04 4.91 -11.14
CA GLU A 462 21.77 3.94 -11.97
C GLU A 462 20.84 3.27 -12.99
N MET A 463 19.54 3.12 -12.71
CA MET A 463 18.59 2.60 -13.70
C MET A 463 18.53 3.46 -14.97
N TYR A 464 18.82 4.75 -14.86
CA TYR A 464 18.86 5.68 -15.99
C TYR A 464 20.25 5.82 -16.60
N ASP A 465 21.20 4.99 -16.17
CA ASP A 465 22.52 4.93 -16.79
C ASP A 465 22.45 4.30 -18.19
N PRO A 466 23.45 4.56 -19.05
CA PRO A 466 23.43 4.02 -20.40
C PRO A 466 23.49 2.50 -20.49
N PHE A 467 24.02 1.81 -19.48
CA PHE A 467 24.17 0.35 -19.50
C PHE A 467 22.82 -0.35 -19.53
N SER A 468 21.83 0.23 -18.85
CA SER A 468 20.44 -0.28 -18.82
C SER A 468 19.69 -0.16 -20.14
N TYR A 469 20.18 0.66 -21.08
CA TYR A 469 19.53 0.96 -22.36
C TYR A 469 20.37 0.57 -23.58
N LEU A 470 21.46 -0.17 -23.39
CA LEU A 470 22.18 -0.75 -24.52
C LEU A 470 21.28 -1.75 -25.26
N PRO A 471 21.33 -1.80 -26.60
CA PRO A 471 20.56 -2.78 -27.35
C PRO A 471 20.88 -4.22 -26.96
N SER A 472 19.93 -5.12 -27.20
CA SER A 472 20.08 -6.53 -26.85
C SER A 472 21.34 -7.13 -27.50
N GLY A 473 22.22 -7.69 -26.69
CA GLY A 473 23.50 -8.25 -27.13
C GLY A 473 24.64 -7.24 -27.28
N TYR A 474 24.36 -5.94 -27.14
CA TYR A 474 25.35 -4.87 -27.17
C TYR A 474 26.00 -4.72 -25.79
N LYS A 475 27.21 -5.24 -25.62
CA LYS A 475 27.92 -5.25 -24.32
C LYS A 475 29.06 -4.25 -24.30
N TYR A 476 29.39 -3.74 -23.11
CA TYR A 476 30.54 -2.86 -22.91
C TYR A 476 31.85 -3.48 -23.42
N ALA A 477 32.10 -4.75 -23.10
CA ALA A 477 33.31 -5.47 -23.47
C ALA A 477 33.54 -5.53 -24.99
N ASP A 478 32.47 -5.59 -25.80
CA ASP A 478 32.55 -5.72 -27.25
C ASP A 478 32.58 -4.34 -27.97
N HIS A 479 32.14 -3.29 -27.28
CA HIS A 479 31.93 -1.95 -27.85
C HIS A 479 32.48 -0.82 -26.98
N GLN A 480 33.61 -1.07 -26.32
CA GLN A 480 34.22 -0.21 -25.29
C GLN A 480 34.26 1.28 -25.66
N ALA A 481 34.78 1.64 -26.84
CA ALA A 481 34.93 3.05 -27.24
C ALA A 481 33.58 3.77 -27.40
N THR A 482 32.60 3.11 -28.03
CA THR A 482 31.25 3.67 -28.21
C THR A 482 30.55 3.82 -26.87
N VAL A 483 30.55 2.78 -26.04
CA VAL A 483 29.85 2.82 -24.74
C VAL A 483 30.52 3.79 -23.77
N THR A 484 31.86 3.85 -23.73
CA THR A 484 32.60 4.84 -22.92
C THR A 484 32.24 6.27 -23.32
N THR A 485 32.10 6.55 -24.63
CA THR A 485 31.65 7.86 -25.10
C THR A 485 30.23 8.16 -24.62
N ILE A 486 29.30 7.19 -24.75
CA ILE A 486 27.91 7.36 -24.29
C ILE A 486 27.86 7.62 -22.78
N VAL A 487 28.64 6.89 -21.98
CA VAL A 487 28.74 7.11 -20.53
C VAL A 487 29.32 8.48 -20.20
N GLY A 488 30.39 8.91 -20.87
CA GLY A 488 30.95 10.26 -20.71
C GLY A 488 29.93 11.36 -21.04
N CYS A 489 29.12 11.17 -22.08
CA CYS A 489 28.02 12.07 -22.42
C CYS A 489 26.95 12.13 -21.32
N TRP A 490 26.52 10.97 -20.81
CA TRP A 490 25.55 10.90 -19.73
C TRP A 490 26.05 11.57 -18.44
N LEU A 491 27.30 11.31 -18.04
CA LEU A 491 27.93 11.95 -16.89
C LEU A 491 27.98 13.47 -17.04
N GLY A 492 28.28 13.97 -18.25
CA GLY A 492 28.30 15.40 -18.54
C GLY A 492 26.92 16.05 -18.65
N GLU A 493 25.92 15.36 -19.21
CA GLU A 493 24.54 15.83 -19.35
C GLU A 493 23.82 15.91 -17.99
N THR A 494 24.07 14.94 -17.12
CA THR A 494 23.51 14.88 -15.76
C THR A 494 24.32 15.66 -14.72
N ASP A 495 25.50 16.16 -15.10
CA ASP A 495 26.48 16.78 -14.21
C ASP A 495 26.81 15.87 -13.01
N THR A 496 27.02 14.58 -13.28
CA THR A 496 27.34 13.57 -12.27
C THR A 496 28.80 13.69 -11.83
N ARG A 497 29.01 13.94 -10.54
CA ARG A 497 30.35 14.07 -9.93
C ARG A 497 30.66 13.01 -8.90
N MET A 498 29.69 12.20 -8.51
CA MET A 498 29.90 11.07 -7.62
C MET A 498 28.97 9.93 -8.00
N ILE A 499 29.46 8.69 -7.91
CA ILE A 499 28.71 7.47 -8.21
C ILE A 499 28.87 6.52 -7.03
N ALA A 500 27.75 6.10 -6.47
CA ALA A 500 27.66 4.86 -5.70
C ALA A 500 27.18 3.75 -6.63
N TYR A 501 27.84 2.60 -6.62
CA TYR A 501 27.47 1.47 -7.49
C TYR A 501 27.66 0.14 -6.76
N ARG A 502 26.95 -0.89 -7.21
CA ARG A 502 27.07 -2.24 -6.66
C ARG A 502 28.33 -2.93 -7.18
N ASN A 503 29.05 -3.62 -6.30
CA ASN A 503 30.30 -4.30 -6.66
C ASN A 503 30.11 -5.47 -7.63
N ASP A 504 28.89 -5.99 -7.78
CA ASP A 504 28.55 -7.06 -8.72
C ASP A 504 28.17 -6.56 -10.11
N ASN A 505 28.21 -5.25 -10.37
CA ASN A 505 27.99 -4.69 -11.70
C ASN A 505 29.28 -4.73 -12.55
N GLU A 506 29.37 -5.72 -13.44
CA GLU A 506 30.51 -5.92 -14.34
C GLU A 506 30.79 -4.72 -15.26
N ASN A 507 29.76 -3.97 -15.67
CA ASN A 507 29.95 -2.81 -16.55
C ASN A 507 30.69 -1.67 -15.85
N TYR A 508 30.39 -1.40 -14.57
CA TYR A 508 31.15 -0.42 -13.79
C TYR A 508 32.58 -0.92 -13.55
N ALA A 509 32.77 -2.20 -13.25
CA ALA A 509 34.11 -2.76 -13.07
C ALA A 509 35.00 -2.55 -14.31
N LEU A 510 34.47 -2.79 -15.51
CA LEU A 510 35.17 -2.55 -16.78
C LEU A 510 35.39 -1.04 -17.04
N LEU A 511 34.35 -0.22 -16.86
CA LEU A 511 34.44 1.24 -17.06
C LEU A 511 35.56 1.86 -16.23
N LEU A 512 35.66 1.47 -14.96
CA LEU A 512 36.68 1.97 -14.03
C LEU A 512 38.08 1.48 -14.41
N ALA A 513 38.21 0.22 -14.81
CA ALA A 513 39.50 -0.36 -15.22
C ALA A 513 40.05 0.30 -16.49
N ASP A 514 39.15 0.60 -17.45
CA ASP A 514 39.51 1.16 -18.74
C ASP A 514 39.74 2.67 -18.70
N ASN A 515 39.17 3.37 -17.71
CA ASN A 515 39.26 4.81 -17.58
C ASN A 515 39.75 5.23 -16.17
N PRO A 516 40.94 4.81 -15.73
CA PRO A 516 41.41 5.03 -14.36
C PRO A 516 41.59 6.52 -14.01
N GLY A 517 41.76 7.39 -15.01
CA GLY A 517 41.84 8.84 -14.80
C GLY A 517 40.49 9.54 -14.58
N TRP A 518 39.37 8.86 -14.84
CA TRP A 518 38.03 9.44 -14.68
C TRP A 518 37.51 9.29 -13.25
N PHE A 519 38.05 8.36 -12.46
CA PHE A 519 37.44 7.99 -11.20
C PHE A 519 38.44 8.07 -10.04
N VAL A 520 38.01 8.66 -8.93
CA VAL A 520 38.77 8.68 -7.68
C VAL A 520 38.03 7.86 -6.65
N ARG A 521 38.66 6.82 -6.10
CA ARG A 521 38.02 5.98 -5.09
C ARG A 521 37.86 6.74 -3.77
N LEU A 522 36.62 6.87 -3.32
CA LEU A 522 36.27 7.52 -2.05
C LEU A 522 36.14 6.51 -0.92
N GLY A 523 35.51 5.36 -1.20
CA GLY A 523 35.38 4.30 -0.21
C GLY A 523 34.39 3.21 -0.61
N THR A 524 33.99 2.42 0.38
CA THR A 524 32.96 1.39 0.26
C THR A 524 32.04 1.50 1.48
N LEU A 525 30.74 1.44 1.23
CA LEU A 525 29.70 1.46 2.26
C LEU A 525 29.57 0.08 2.90
N SER A 526 29.47 0.07 4.22
CA SER A 526 29.67 -1.13 5.02
C SER A 526 28.49 -2.10 4.97
N SER A 527 27.26 -1.58 4.93
CA SER A 527 26.03 -2.38 4.99
C SER A 527 25.48 -2.72 3.62
N THR A 528 25.56 -1.78 2.67
CA THR A 528 25.11 -1.99 1.29
C THR A 528 26.13 -2.72 0.44
N GLY A 529 27.42 -2.65 0.83
CA GLY A 529 28.53 -3.13 0.02
C GLY A 529 28.80 -2.27 -1.22
N TRP A 530 28.18 -1.10 -1.35
CA TRP A 530 28.38 -0.23 -2.51
C TRP A 530 29.76 0.40 -2.51
N SER A 531 30.42 0.41 -3.65
CA SER A 531 31.63 1.21 -3.85
C SER A 531 31.25 2.62 -4.28
N VAL A 532 32.06 3.59 -3.84
CA VAL A 532 31.82 5.00 -4.11
C VAL A 532 33.05 5.62 -4.74
N VAL A 533 32.83 6.30 -5.87
CA VAL A 533 33.85 6.99 -6.63
C VAL A 533 33.44 8.42 -6.95
N GLY A 534 34.38 9.34 -6.86
CA GLY A 534 34.26 10.67 -7.45
C GLY A 534 34.52 10.60 -8.96
N VAL A 535 33.88 11.48 -9.72
CA VAL A 535 33.91 11.49 -11.19
C VAL A 535 34.57 12.76 -11.72
N ASN A 536 35.62 12.55 -12.51
CA ASN A 536 36.36 13.54 -13.28
C ASN A 536 36.46 13.11 -14.75
N ALA A 537 35.34 12.66 -15.31
CA ALA A 537 35.28 12.30 -16.72
C ALA A 537 35.34 13.57 -17.61
N PRO A 538 36.10 13.55 -18.73
CA PRO A 538 36.03 14.58 -19.74
C PRO A 538 34.64 14.58 -20.36
N ARG A 539 34.12 15.77 -20.68
CA ARG A 539 32.83 15.92 -21.35
C ARG A 539 33.04 15.79 -22.87
N PRO A 540 32.51 14.75 -23.54
CA PRO A 540 32.56 14.66 -24.99
C PRO A 540 31.75 15.80 -25.63
N SER A 541 32.06 16.13 -26.88
CA SER A 541 31.30 17.11 -27.66
C SER A 541 29.92 16.56 -28.06
N ASP A 542 28.94 17.44 -28.28
CA ASP A 542 27.59 17.04 -28.70
C ASP A 542 27.59 16.19 -29.99
N ALA A 543 28.54 16.46 -30.90
CA ALA A 543 28.72 15.69 -32.12
C ALA A 543 29.21 14.25 -31.85
N GLU A 544 30.15 14.09 -30.91
CA GLU A 544 30.61 12.76 -30.47
C GLU A 544 29.50 12.00 -29.76
N CYS A 545 28.73 12.67 -28.90
CA CYS A 545 27.59 12.08 -28.21
C CYS A 545 26.53 11.57 -29.20
N LYS A 546 26.19 12.38 -30.20
CA LYS A 546 25.24 11.99 -31.24
C LYS A 546 25.75 10.80 -32.06
N ALA A 547 27.00 10.86 -32.52
CA ALA A 547 27.59 9.79 -33.32
C ALA A 547 27.68 8.47 -32.54
N ALA A 548 28.01 8.51 -31.25
CA ALA A 548 28.07 7.31 -30.42
C ALA A 548 26.69 6.68 -30.20
N ARG A 549 25.65 7.50 -29.96
CA ARG A 549 24.25 7.02 -29.86
C ARG A 549 23.80 6.36 -31.16
N GLU A 550 24.07 6.97 -32.32
CA GLU A 550 23.73 6.40 -33.63
C GLU A 550 24.43 5.05 -33.88
N ARG A 551 25.73 4.94 -33.55
CA ARG A 551 26.48 3.67 -33.68
C ARG A 551 25.99 2.57 -32.75
N SER A 552 25.38 2.91 -31.62
CA SER A 552 24.84 1.89 -30.72
C SER A 552 23.57 1.24 -31.28
N LEU A 553 22.85 1.93 -32.17
CA LEU A 553 21.59 1.46 -32.76
C LEU A 553 21.77 0.64 -34.04
N THR A 554 22.99 0.60 -34.59
CA THR A 554 23.39 -0.12 -35.81
C THR A 554 24.24 -1.32 -35.47
#